data_AF-A0A1E4LNT5-F1
#
_entry.id   AF-A0A1E4LNT5-F1
#
_cell.length_a   1.000
_cell.length_b   1.000
_cell.length_c   1.000
_cell.angle_alpha   90.00
_cell.angle_beta   90.00
_cell.angle_gamma   90.00
#
_symmetry.space_group_name_H-M   'P 1'
#
loop_
_entity.id
_entity.type
_entity.pdbx_description
1 polymer ?
#
loop_
_entity_poly.entity_id
_entity_poly.type
_entity_poly.pdbx_seq_one_letter_code
_entity_poly.pdbx_strand_id
1 'polypeptide(L)'
;MDLEHDRPHHTDLDIETLADTARELTGRPVDRALLLLLAYSGPRIGEATALRVRDLEPTHQRARIHRTWTVDREGRRKLGPVKTWEKRWIPIPTFLMAELADLTAAGAPDDFVFTAARGGAIDGTNWYNRVWRKTRIAAGLATTMSVHDLRHVAATNAIAAGADVKLVQQMLGHKDATETLNTYAHLWPDRVADVIAAVEQRRNDALTTARFRTA
;
A
#
# COMPACT_ATOMS: atom_id res chain seq x y z
N MET A 1 28.78 1.56 2.81
CA MET A 1 28.25 2.93 2.64
C MET A 1 26.80 2.75 2.20
N ASP A 2 25.91 2.62 3.18
CA ASP A 2 24.49 2.34 2.94
C ASP A 2 23.82 3.59 2.36
N LEU A 3 23.59 3.56 1.05
CA LEU A 3 22.92 4.63 0.29
C LEU A 3 21.40 4.68 0.54
N GLU A 4 20.85 3.86 1.43
CA GLU A 4 19.41 3.84 1.74
C GLU A 4 18.99 4.84 2.82
N HIS A 5 19.92 5.33 3.65
CA HIS A 5 19.62 6.27 4.75
C HIS A 5 19.46 7.74 4.32
N ASP A 6 19.62 8.05 3.03
CA ASP A 6 19.60 9.44 2.50
C ASP A 6 18.43 9.69 1.54
N ARG A 7 17.40 8.82 1.55
CA ARG A 7 16.18 9.09 0.78
C ARG A 7 15.35 10.13 1.52
N PRO A 8 14.82 11.17 0.82
CA PRO A 8 13.95 12.16 1.44
C PRO A 8 12.78 11.47 2.14
N HIS A 9 12.55 11.79 3.42
CA HIS A 9 11.32 11.39 4.09
C HIS A 9 10.14 12.14 3.46
N HIS A 10 9.30 11.42 2.71
CA HIS A 10 8.06 11.96 2.19
C HIS A 10 6.97 11.92 3.27
N THR A 11 6.30 13.05 3.43
CA THR A 11 5.22 13.23 4.40
C THR A 11 3.87 12.85 3.80
N ASP A 12 2.87 12.61 4.64
CA ASP A 12 1.48 12.46 4.18
C ASP A 12 1.00 13.67 3.36
N LEU A 13 1.50 14.87 3.68
CA LEU A 13 1.20 16.09 2.92
C LEU A 13 1.79 16.06 1.50
N ASP A 14 3.00 15.50 1.32
CA ASP A 14 3.59 15.33 -0.01
C ASP A 14 2.75 14.37 -0.86
N ILE A 15 2.25 13.29 -0.24
CA ILE A 15 1.40 12.30 -0.91
C ILE A 15 0.05 12.90 -1.31
N GLU A 16 -0.60 13.62 -0.39
CA GLU A 16 -1.86 14.30 -0.68
C GLU A 16 -1.69 15.36 -1.78
N THR A 17 -0.62 16.16 -1.71
CA THR A 17 -0.28 17.16 -2.74
C THR A 17 -0.10 16.52 -4.10
N LEU A 18 0.62 15.39 -4.19
CA LEU A 18 0.73 14.64 -5.43
C LEU A 18 -0.61 14.12 -5.93
N ALA A 19 -1.42 13.55 -5.05
CA ALA A 19 -2.69 12.95 -5.41
C ALA A 19 -3.68 14.01 -5.93
N ASP A 20 -3.77 15.17 -5.28
CA ASP A 20 -4.56 16.31 -5.73
C ASP A 20 -4.04 16.88 -7.04
N THR A 21 -2.73 17.09 -7.17
CA THR A 21 -2.11 17.55 -8.41
C THR A 21 -2.43 16.61 -9.58
N ALA A 22 -2.43 15.30 -9.36
CA ALA A 22 -2.79 14.31 -10.39
C ALA A 22 -4.24 14.47 -10.84
N ARG A 23 -5.17 14.65 -9.89
CA ARG A 23 -6.59 14.90 -10.19
C ARG A 23 -6.78 16.22 -10.94
N GLU A 24 -6.11 17.29 -10.53
CA GLU A 24 -6.22 18.61 -11.17
C GLU A 24 -5.72 18.57 -12.62
N LEU A 25 -4.55 17.97 -12.85
CA LEU A 25 -3.95 17.86 -14.19
C LEU A 25 -4.78 17.01 -15.16
N THR A 26 -5.46 15.98 -14.65
CA THR A 26 -6.21 15.02 -15.47
C THR A 26 -7.70 15.31 -15.54
N GLY A 27 -8.24 16.03 -14.55
CA GLY A 27 -9.68 16.15 -14.29
C GLY A 27 -10.32 14.85 -13.79
N ARG A 28 -9.55 13.86 -13.34
CA ARG A 28 -10.03 12.50 -13.11
C ARG A 28 -9.78 12.02 -11.67
N PRO A 29 -10.81 11.77 -10.85
CA PRO A 29 -10.65 11.28 -9.49
C PRO A 29 -9.93 9.93 -9.38
N VAL A 30 -10.05 9.08 -10.41
CA VAL A 30 -9.39 7.76 -10.45
C VAL A 30 -7.86 7.84 -10.40
N ASP A 31 -7.28 8.93 -10.92
CA ASP A 31 -5.83 9.13 -10.93
C ASP A 31 -5.30 9.51 -9.54
N ARG A 32 -6.09 10.26 -8.75
CA ARG A 32 -5.84 10.52 -7.31
C ARG A 32 -5.91 9.23 -6.50
N ALA A 33 -7.02 8.50 -6.59
CA ALA A 33 -7.23 7.29 -5.81
C ALA A 33 -6.18 6.20 -6.12
N LEU A 34 -5.71 6.10 -7.38
CA LEU A 34 -4.63 5.18 -7.74
C LEU A 34 -3.33 5.56 -7.03
N LEU A 35 -2.99 6.85 -6.99
CA LEU A 35 -1.78 7.34 -6.32
C LEU A 35 -1.86 7.06 -4.81
N LEU A 36 -2.98 7.39 -4.17
CA LEU A 36 -3.20 7.11 -2.75
C LEU A 36 -3.11 5.62 -2.43
N LEU A 37 -3.68 4.74 -3.27
CA LEU A 37 -3.57 3.30 -3.08
C LEU A 37 -2.12 2.81 -3.14
N LEU A 38 -1.33 3.31 -4.11
CA LEU A 38 0.09 2.99 -4.21
C LEU A 38 0.87 3.46 -2.98
N ALA A 39 0.52 4.64 -2.44
CA ALA A 39 1.21 5.29 -1.33
C ALA A 39 0.81 4.78 0.07
N TYR A 40 -0.43 4.35 0.26
CA TYR A 40 -0.95 3.94 1.57
C TYR A 40 -1.14 2.42 1.74
N SER A 41 -1.17 1.68 0.63
CA SER A 41 -1.39 0.22 0.65
C SER A 41 -0.30 -0.57 -0.07
N GLY A 42 0.61 0.11 -0.77
CA GLY A 42 1.82 -0.47 -1.36
C GLY A 42 1.69 -1.57 -2.42
N PRO A 43 0.57 -1.77 -3.18
CA PRO A 43 0.59 -2.72 -4.28
C PRO A 43 1.51 -2.23 -5.41
N ARG A 44 2.00 -3.15 -6.25
CA ARG A 44 2.66 -2.75 -7.50
C ARG A 44 1.61 -2.16 -8.45
N ILE A 45 1.99 -1.24 -9.34
CA ILE A 45 1.04 -0.63 -10.29
C ILE A 45 0.29 -1.64 -11.17
N GLY A 46 0.96 -2.73 -11.57
CA GLY A 46 0.32 -3.82 -12.30
C GLY A 46 -0.72 -4.59 -11.47
N GLU A 47 -0.54 -4.66 -10.15
CA GLU A 47 -1.50 -5.28 -9.23
C GLU A 47 -2.67 -4.31 -8.96
N ALA A 48 -2.36 -3.04 -8.67
CA ALA A 48 -3.34 -1.99 -8.41
C ALA A 48 -4.32 -1.84 -9.60
N THR A 49 -3.80 -1.66 -10.81
CA THR A 49 -4.61 -1.53 -12.03
C THR A 49 -5.29 -2.84 -12.47
N ALA A 50 -5.03 -3.96 -11.80
CA ALA A 50 -5.71 -5.24 -12.02
C ALA A 50 -6.88 -5.47 -11.06
N LEU A 51 -7.05 -4.63 -10.02
CA LEU A 51 -8.15 -4.73 -9.07
C LEU A 51 -9.50 -4.56 -9.78
N ARG A 52 -10.43 -5.44 -9.42
CA ARG A 52 -11.84 -5.34 -9.78
C ARG A 52 -12.67 -4.92 -8.58
N VAL A 53 -13.89 -4.43 -8.83
CA VAL A 53 -14.82 -4.00 -7.77
C VAL A 53 -14.99 -5.10 -6.72
N ARG A 54 -15.17 -6.36 -7.15
CA ARG A 54 -15.30 -7.52 -6.25
C ARG A 54 -14.09 -7.84 -5.37
N ASP A 55 -12.92 -7.26 -5.67
CA ASP A 55 -11.72 -7.48 -4.88
C ASP A 55 -11.66 -6.55 -3.66
N LEU A 56 -12.50 -5.50 -3.62
CA LEU A 56 -12.64 -4.61 -2.49
C LEU A 56 -13.54 -5.23 -1.42
N GLU A 57 -13.12 -5.15 -0.17
CA GLU A 57 -13.89 -5.61 0.99
C GLU A 57 -14.04 -4.47 2.01
N PRO A 58 -15.06 -3.60 1.83
CA PRO A 58 -15.22 -2.39 2.64
C PRO A 58 -15.36 -2.66 4.13
N THR A 59 -16.07 -3.74 4.52
CA THR A 59 -16.30 -4.11 5.93
C THR A 59 -15.01 -4.34 6.71
N HIS A 60 -14.01 -4.94 6.07
CA HIS A 60 -12.70 -5.22 6.69
C HIS A 60 -11.61 -4.27 6.21
N GLN A 61 -11.98 -3.22 5.47
CA GLN A 61 -11.05 -2.19 4.97
C GLN A 61 -9.82 -2.77 4.26
N ARG A 62 -10.05 -3.66 3.30
CA ARG A 62 -8.96 -4.34 2.58
C ARG A 62 -9.31 -4.61 1.12
N ALA A 63 -8.27 -4.87 0.32
CA ALA A 63 -8.43 -5.37 -1.05
C ALA A 63 -7.61 -6.63 -1.28
N ARG A 64 -8.12 -7.50 -2.16
CA ARG A 64 -7.47 -8.77 -2.50
C ARG A 64 -6.56 -8.60 -3.70
N ILE A 65 -5.25 -8.79 -3.50
CA ILE A 65 -4.29 -8.91 -4.58
C ILE A 65 -4.16 -10.37 -4.99
N HIS A 66 -4.55 -10.67 -6.22
CA HIS A 66 -4.46 -12.00 -6.80
C HIS A 66 -4.20 -12.02 -8.32
N ARG A 67 -4.14 -10.84 -8.94
CA ARG A 67 -3.90 -10.63 -10.36
C ARG A 67 -2.92 -9.49 -10.57
N THR A 68 -2.20 -9.53 -11.68
CA THR A 68 -1.31 -8.47 -12.09
C THR A 68 -1.20 -8.42 -13.61
N TRP A 69 -0.92 -7.23 -14.13
CA TRP A 69 -0.58 -7.03 -15.52
C TRP A 69 0.89 -7.33 -15.77
N THR A 70 1.16 -8.22 -16.73
CA THR A 70 2.50 -8.52 -17.24
C THR A 70 2.57 -8.26 -18.74
N VAL A 71 3.76 -8.42 -19.31
CA VAL A 71 3.99 -8.38 -20.76
C VAL A 71 4.32 -9.80 -21.22
N ASP A 72 3.67 -10.28 -22.28
CA ASP A 72 3.99 -11.57 -22.90
C ASP A 72 5.24 -11.49 -23.79
N ARG A 73 5.63 -12.62 -24.41
CA ARG A 73 6.82 -12.68 -25.26
C ARG A 73 6.69 -11.83 -26.52
N GLU A 74 5.46 -11.50 -26.91
CA GLU A 74 5.15 -10.68 -28.07
C GLU A 74 4.97 -9.20 -27.72
N GLY A 75 5.28 -8.80 -26.48
CA GLY A 75 5.19 -7.40 -26.04
C GLY A 75 3.77 -6.94 -25.70
N ARG A 76 2.79 -7.85 -25.66
CA ARG A 76 1.39 -7.51 -25.38
C ARG A 76 1.12 -7.58 -23.88
N ARG A 77 0.28 -6.66 -23.42
CA ARG A 77 -0.18 -6.63 -22.03
C ARG A 77 -1.09 -7.84 -21.77
N LYS A 78 -0.78 -8.62 -20.75
CA LYS A 78 -1.53 -9.80 -20.33
C LYS A 78 -1.94 -9.69 -18.88
N LEU A 79 -3.22 -9.90 -18.59
CA LEU A 79 -3.69 -10.07 -17.22
C LEU A 79 -3.48 -11.52 -16.80
N GLY A 80 -2.78 -11.74 -15.70
CA GLY A 80 -2.52 -13.07 -15.17
C GLY A 80 -2.67 -13.12 -13.65
N PRO A 81 -2.66 -14.32 -13.06
CA PRO A 81 -2.56 -14.45 -11.62
C PRO A 81 -1.19 -13.94 -11.16
N VAL A 82 -1.13 -13.37 -9.95
CA VAL A 82 0.16 -13.24 -9.24
C VAL A 82 0.69 -14.63 -8.88
N LYS A 83 1.97 -14.72 -8.52
CA LYS A 83 2.53 -16.00 -8.05
C LYS A 83 1.80 -16.42 -6.78
N THR A 84 1.69 -17.72 -6.51
CA THR A 84 0.83 -18.24 -5.42
C THR A 84 1.12 -17.58 -4.06
N TRP A 85 2.39 -17.33 -3.73
CA TRP A 85 2.81 -16.69 -2.48
C TRP A 85 2.60 -15.16 -2.45
N GLU A 86 2.32 -14.53 -3.59
CA GLU A 86 2.04 -13.09 -3.71
C GLU A 86 0.54 -12.78 -3.55
N LYS A 87 -0.32 -13.81 -3.44
CA LYS A 87 -1.74 -13.63 -3.17
C LYS A 87 -1.91 -13.15 -1.74
N ARG A 88 -2.50 -11.98 -1.54
CA ARG A 88 -2.66 -11.39 -0.21
C ARG A 88 -3.83 -10.43 -0.11
N TRP A 89 -4.18 -10.11 1.12
CA TRP A 89 -4.97 -8.93 1.43
C TRP A 89 -4.04 -7.77 1.77
N ILE A 90 -4.33 -6.60 1.20
CA ILE A 90 -3.69 -5.33 1.57
C ILE A 90 -4.67 -4.48 2.37
N PRO A 91 -4.23 -3.80 3.44
CA PRO A 91 -5.08 -2.86 4.17
C PRO A 91 -5.36 -1.62 3.32
N ILE A 92 -6.55 -1.05 3.45
CA ILE A 92 -6.96 0.20 2.79
C ILE A 92 -7.48 1.13 3.87
N PRO A 93 -6.84 2.28 4.14
CA PRO A 93 -7.34 3.24 5.12
C PRO A 93 -8.78 3.70 4.83
N THR A 94 -9.55 4.00 5.88
CA THR A 94 -10.97 4.38 5.78
C THR A 94 -11.24 5.47 4.74
N PHE A 95 -10.42 6.53 4.72
CA PHE A 95 -10.59 7.66 3.80
C PHE A 95 -10.46 7.22 2.34
N LEU A 96 -9.49 6.34 2.05
CA LEU A 96 -9.28 5.82 0.72
C LEU A 96 -10.38 4.82 0.33
N MET A 97 -10.86 4.00 1.26
CA MET A 97 -11.98 3.10 0.99
C MET A 97 -13.23 3.87 0.58
N ALA A 98 -13.47 5.05 1.18
CA ALA A 98 -14.57 5.93 0.76
C ALA A 98 -14.38 6.44 -0.69
N GLU A 99 -13.19 6.93 -1.06
CA GLU A 99 -12.91 7.35 -2.43
C GLU A 99 -13.08 6.19 -3.45
N LEU A 100 -12.64 4.97 -3.09
CA LEU A 100 -12.80 3.79 -3.93
C LEU A 100 -14.27 3.36 -4.07
N ALA A 101 -15.07 3.51 -3.01
CA ALA A 101 -16.50 3.23 -3.06
C ALA A 101 -17.21 4.19 -4.03
N ASP A 102 -16.90 5.48 -3.98
CA ASP A 102 -17.47 6.48 -4.91
C ASP A 102 -17.10 6.17 -6.37
N LEU A 103 -15.84 5.79 -6.62
CA LEU A 103 -15.37 5.41 -7.96
C LEU A 103 -16.06 4.16 -8.52
N THR A 104 -16.53 3.27 -7.64
CA THR A 104 -17.07 1.95 -8.02
C THR A 104 -18.57 1.82 -7.81
N ALA A 105 -19.25 2.87 -7.34
CA ALA A 105 -20.67 2.85 -6.98
C ALA A 105 -21.60 2.39 -8.14
N ALA A 106 -21.25 2.71 -9.38
CA ALA A 106 -22.00 2.31 -10.57
C ALA A 106 -21.41 1.09 -11.31
N GLY A 107 -20.32 0.51 -10.80
CA GLY A 107 -19.59 -0.57 -11.45
C GLY A 107 -20.13 -1.97 -11.11
N ALA A 108 -20.07 -2.88 -12.08
CA ALA A 108 -20.33 -4.28 -11.85
C ALA A 108 -19.16 -4.96 -11.10
N PRO A 109 -19.37 -6.11 -10.43
CA PRO A 109 -18.31 -6.82 -9.71
C PRO A 109 -17.06 -7.13 -10.54
N ASP A 110 -17.22 -7.28 -11.86
CA ASP A 110 -16.15 -7.61 -12.80
C ASP A 110 -15.49 -6.40 -13.49
N ASP A 111 -15.99 -5.20 -13.22
CA ASP A 111 -15.37 -3.97 -13.70
C ASP A 111 -14.07 -3.70 -12.93
N PHE A 112 -13.13 -3.02 -13.60
CA PHE A 112 -11.91 -2.58 -12.96
C PHE A 112 -12.18 -1.40 -12.02
N VAL A 113 -11.51 -1.36 -10.87
CA VAL A 113 -11.56 -0.21 -9.95
C VAL A 113 -10.94 1.02 -10.63
N PHE A 114 -9.80 0.83 -11.28
CA PHE A 114 -9.07 1.89 -11.97
C PHE A 114 -9.30 1.82 -13.47
N THR A 115 -10.32 2.55 -13.95
CA THR A 115 -10.71 2.56 -15.36
C THR A 115 -10.03 3.67 -16.15
N ALA A 116 -9.69 3.40 -17.42
CA ALA A 116 -9.21 4.40 -18.36
C ALA A 116 -10.38 5.23 -18.94
N ALA A 117 -10.10 6.41 -19.49
CA ALA A 117 -11.13 7.32 -20.01
C ALA A 117 -11.99 6.72 -21.14
N ARG A 118 -11.47 5.73 -21.88
CA ARG A 118 -12.18 5.01 -22.95
C ARG A 118 -12.71 3.64 -22.49
N GLY A 119 -12.76 3.39 -21.19
CA GLY A 119 -13.09 2.08 -20.63
C GLY A 119 -11.89 1.14 -20.53
N GLY A 120 -12.10 0.00 -19.86
CA GLY A 120 -11.04 -0.95 -19.52
C GLY A 120 -10.10 -0.46 -18.40
N ALA A 121 -9.15 -1.29 -18.00
CA ALA A 121 -8.18 -0.94 -16.96
C ALA A 121 -7.22 0.17 -17.41
N ILE A 122 -6.84 1.07 -16.49
CA ILE A 122 -5.68 1.94 -16.68
C ILE A 122 -4.47 1.08 -17.05
N ASP A 123 -3.74 1.52 -18.08
CA ASP A 123 -2.44 0.96 -18.43
C ASP A 123 -1.35 1.64 -17.60
N GLY A 124 -0.61 0.86 -16.81
CA GLY A 124 0.38 1.39 -15.87
C GLY A 124 1.52 2.16 -16.55
N THR A 125 1.95 1.74 -17.75
CA THR A 125 3.00 2.42 -18.51
C THR A 125 2.51 3.76 -19.04
N ASN A 126 1.30 3.80 -19.58
CA ASN A 126 0.67 5.05 -20.02
C ASN A 126 0.42 5.99 -18.85
N TRP A 127 -0.08 5.47 -17.73
CA TRP A 127 -0.29 6.26 -16.51
C TRP A 127 1.02 6.85 -16.00
N TYR A 128 2.09 6.05 -15.95
CA TYR A 128 3.42 6.53 -15.56
C TYR A 128 3.87 7.69 -16.44
N ASN A 129 3.80 7.52 -17.76
CA ASN A 129 4.31 8.52 -18.71
C ASN A 129 3.46 9.79 -18.79
N ARG A 130 2.14 9.65 -18.66
CA ARG A 130 1.18 10.75 -18.93
C ARG A 130 0.70 11.44 -17.67
N VAL A 131 0.64 10.74 -16.55
CA VAL A 131 0.11 11.24 -15.27
C VAL A 131 1.25 11.42 -14.28
N TRP A 132 1.90 10.33 -13.85
CA TRP A 132 2.92 10.36 -12.79
C TRP A 132 4.05 11.35 -13.08
N ARG A 133 4.69 11.25 -14.26
CA ARG A 133 5.83 12.12 -14.60
C ARG A 133 5.46 13.61 -14.59
N LYS A 134 4.25 13.96 -15.01
CA LYS A 134 3.77 15.35 -15.02
C LYS A 134 3.39 15.82 -13.62
N THR A 135 2.71 14.96 -12.86
CA THR A 135 2.26 15.22 -11.49
C THR A 135 3.43 15.55 -10.60
N ARG A 136 4.48 14.71 -10.56
CA ARG A 136 5.65 14.97 -9.72
C ARG A 136 6.40 16.25 -10.09
N ILE A 137 6.36 16.67 -11.36
CA ILE A 137 6.95 17.94 -11.79
C ILE A 137 6.10 19.10 -11.29
N ALA A 138 4.79 19.05 -11.50
CA ALA A 138 3.87 20.09 -11.07
C ALA A 138 3.82 20.24 -9.55
N ALA A 139 3.97 19.15 -8.80
CA ALA A 139 4.04 19.14 -7.34
C ALA A 139 5.43 19.54 -6.79
N GLY A 140 6.42 19.83 -7.64
CA GLY A 140 7.78 20.19 -7.19
C GLY A 140 8.61 19.02 -6.63
N LEU A 141 8.21 17.77 -6.87
CA LEU A 141 8.79 16.55 -6.29
C LEU A 141 9.52 15.68 -7.34
N ALA A 142 9.85 16.23 -8.51
CA ALA A 142 10.39 15.46 -9.63
C ALA A 142 11.80 14.89 -9.40
N THR A 143 12.60 15.49 -8.53
CA THR A 143 13.95 15.03 -8.19
C THR A 143 13.98 14.19 -6.92
N THR A 144 12.93 14.27 -6.10
CA THR A 144 12.87 13.68 -4.77
C THR A 144 12.01 12.43 -4.71
N MET A 145 11.03 12.27 -5.61
CA MET A 145 10.10 11.13 -5.59
C MET A 145 10.01 10.37 -6.92
N SER A 146 10.19 9.06 -6.83
CA SER A 146 9.92 8.08 -7.88
C SER A 146 8.64 7.29 -7.59
N VAL A 147 8.12 6.59 -8.60
CA VAL A 147 6.91 5.77 -8.41
C VAL A 147 7.15 4.60 -7.43
N HIS A 148 8.40 4.16 -7.31
CA HIS A 148 8.78 3.12 -6.35
C HIS A 148 8.79 3.66 -4.91
N ASP A 149 9.03 4.96 -4.72
CA ASP A 149 9.03 5.56 -3.40
C ASP A 149 7.64 5.58 -2.77
N LEU A 150 6.55 5.63 -3.56
CA LEU A 150 5.19 5.46 -3.03
C LEU A 150 5.04 4.16 -2.24
N ARG A 151 5.66 3.07 -2.73
CA ARG A 151 5.63 1.78 -2.03
C ARG A 151 6.52 1.77 -0.78
N HIS A 152 7.64 2.48 -0.79
CA HIS A 152 8.45 2.69 0.41
C HIS A 152 7.68 3.51 1.45
N VAL A 153 6.98 4.55 1.04
CA VAL A 153 6.10 5.36 1.90
C VAL A 153 5.02 4.49 2.54
N ALA A 154 4.38 3.60 1.78
CA ALA A 154 3.39 2.67 2.33
C ALA A 154 3.98 1.81 3.46
N ALA A 155 5.19 1.28 3.26
CA ALA A 155 5.89 0.48 4.25
C ALA A 155 6.23 1.31 5.51
N THR A 156 6.85 2.48 5.32
CA THR A 156 7.24 3.38 6.40
C THR A 156 6.02 3.84 7.21
N ASN A 157 4.94 4.24 6.55
CA ASN A 157 3.69 4.66 7.21
C ASN A 157 3.07 3.52 8.02
N ALA A 158 3.04 2.29 7.46
CA ALA A 158 2.54 1.14 8.19
C ALA A 158 3.39 0.84 9.45
N ILE A 159 4.72 0.90 9.35
CA ILE A 159 5.63 0.68 10.48
C ILE A 159 5.44 1.75 11.55
N ALA A 160 5.38 3.03 11.16
CA ALA A 160 5.12 4.15 12.06
C ALA A 160 3.76 4.00 12.76
N ALA A 161 2.76 3.44 12.08
CA ALA A 161 1.45 3.12 12.65
C ALA A 161 1.43 1.85 13.52
N GLY A 162 2.58 1.19 13.75
CA GLY A 162 2.71 0.04 14.62
C GLY A 162 2.50 -1.32 13.94
N ALA A 163 2.52 -1.38 12.61
CA ALA A 163 2.47 -2.66 11.90
C ALA A 163 3.68 -3.53 12.26
N ASP A 164 3.44 -4.82 12.51
CA ASP A 164 4.52 -5.79 12.65
C ASP A 164 5.15 -6.15 11.29
N VAL A 165 6.31 -6.81 11.33
CA VAL A 165 7.04 -7.23 10.13
C VAL A 165 6.20 -8.12 9.22
N LYS A 166 5.30 -8.94 9.77
CA LYS A 166 4.47 -9.88 9.02
C LYS A 166 3.40 -9.13 8.22
N LEU A 167 2.79 -8.11 8.81
CA LEU A 167 1.82 -7.25 8.14
C LEU A 167 2.49 -6.48 6.99
N VAL A 168 3.66 -5.89 7.22
CA VAL A 168 4.40 -5.17 6.17
C VAL A 168 4.84 -6.12 5.06
N GLN A 169 5.41 -7.28 5.40
CA GLN A 169 5.77 -8.31 4.43
C GLN A 169 4.56 -8.74 3.58
N GLN A 170 3.42 -9.00 4.21
CA GLN A 170 2.19 -9.36 3.52
C GLN A 170 1.69 -8.22 2.64
N MET A 171 1.63 -6.98 3.14
CA MET A 171 1.16 -5.82 2.38
C MET A 171 1.98 -5.65 1.08
N LEU A 172 3.29 -5.71 1.23
CA LEU A 172 4.23 -5.58 0.12
C LEU A 172 4.24 -6.84 -0.78
N GLY A 173 3.93 -8.02 -0.26
CA GLY A 173 4.04 -9.26 -1.03
C GLY A 173 5.48 -9.67 -1.27
N HIS A 174 6.32 -9.46 -0.25
CA HIS A 174 7.69 -9.99 -0.22
C HIS A 174 7.67 -11.50 0.04
N LYS A 175 8.59 -12.22 -0.63
CA LYS A 175 8.60 -13.69 -0.61
C LYS A 175 8.88 -14.22 0.79
N ASP A 176 9.75 -13.54 1.53
CA ASP A 176 10.11 -13.83 2.90
C ASP A 176 10.28 -12.54 3.70
N ALA A 177 10.32 -12.67 5.03
CA ALA A 177 10.46 -11.54 5.92
C ALA A 177 11.86 -10.89 5.84
N THR A 178 12.87 -11.61 5.34
CA THR A 178 14.24 -11.10 5.23
C THR A 178 14.30 -9.92 4.27
N GLU A 179 13.59 -9.98 3.14
CA GLU A 179 13.47 -8.84 2.21
C GLU A 179 12.91 -7.58 2.92
N THR A 180 11.89 -7.73 3.76
CA THR A 180 11.33 -6.63 4.54
C THR A 180 12.29 -6.12 5.62
N LEU A 181 12.93 -7.03 6.37
CA LEU A 181 13.82 -6.68 7.47
C LEU A 181 15.11 -6.02 6.96
N ASN A 182 15.69 -6.51 5.86
CA ASN A 182 16.88 -5.92 5.28
C ASN A 182 16.68 -4.44 4.91
N THR A 183 15.48 -4.08 4.44
CA THR A 183 15.18 -2.70 4.04
C THR A 183 14.65 -1.86 5.19
N TYR A 184 13.78 -2.38 6.05
CA TYR A 184 12.99 -1.56 6.97
C TYR A 184 13.23 -1.82 8.46
N ALA A 185 14.10 -2.76 8.85
CA ALA A 185 14.31 -3.09 10.27
C ALA A 185 14.66 -1.86 11.13
N HIS A 186 15.43 -0.93 10.57
CA HIS A 186 15.84 0.31 11.24
C HIS A 186 14.69 1.30 11.53
N LEU A 187 13.50 1.09 10.95
CA LEU A 187 12.33 1.95 11.17
C LEU A 187 11.48 1.51 12.37
N TRP A 188 11.61 0.26 12.84
CA TRP A 188 10.88 -0.16 14.04
C TRP A 188 11.52 0.43 15.31
N PRO A 189 10.71 0.94 16.25
CA PRO A 189 11.24 1.49 17.49
C PRO A 189 11.91 0.39 18.34
N ASP A 190 12.91 0.78 19.14
CA ASP A 190 13.37 -0.07 20.23
C ASP A 190 12.28 -0.16 21.31
N ARG A 191 11.81 -1.39 21.57
CA ARG A 191 10.71 -1.69 22.49
C ARG A 191 11.14 -2.54 23.68
N VAL A 192 12.46 -2.70 23.93
CA VAL A 192 12.95 -3.62 24.98
C VAL A 192 12.32 -3.32 26.35
N ALA A 193 12.29 -2.06 26.77
CA ALA A 193 11.71 -1.66 28.06
C ALA A 193 10.21 -1.96 28.15
N ASP A 194 9.45 -1.65 27.10
CA ASP A 194 8.01 -1.91 27.04
C ASP A 194 7.68 -3.40 27.13
N VAL A 195 8.48 -4.23 26.46
CA VAL A 195 8.32 -5.69 26.48
C VAL A 195 8.60 -6.24 27.87
N ILE A 196 9.65 -5.76 28.54
CA ILE A 196 9.96 -6.14 29.92
C ILE A 196 8.77 -5.82 30.84
N ALA A 197 8.28 -4.58 30.80
CA ALA A 197 7.16 -4.15 31.63
C ALA A 197 5.89 -5.00 31.39
N ALA A 198 5.57 -5.28 30.12
CA ALA A 198 4.40 -6.10 29.77
C ALA A 198 4.52 -7.55 30.26
N VAL A 199 5.71 -8.15 30.19
CA VAL A 199 5.97 -9.51 30.68
C VAL A 199 5.84 -9.57 32.21
N GLU A 200 6.40 -8.59 32.92
CA GLU A 200 6.29 -8.49 34.37
C GLU A 200 4.85 -8.32 34.83
N GLN A 201 4.10 -7.41 34.19
CA GLN A 201 2.68 -7.19 34.47
C GLN A 201 1.88 -8.49 34.29
N ARG A 202 2.03 -9.16 33.13
CA ARG A 202 1.34 -10.43 32.85
C ARG A 202 1.62 -11.49 33.91
N ARG A 203 2.86 -11.57 34.39
CA ARG A 203 3.25 -12.51 35.47
C ARG A 203 2.58 -12.15 36.79
N ASN A 204 2.57 -10.87 37.17
CA ASN A 204 1.99 -10.41 38.43
C ASN A 204 0.47 -10.60 38.48
N ASP A 205 -0.23 -10.37 37.37
CA ASP A 205 -1.67 -10.62 37.24
C ASP A 205 -2.01 -12.10 37.42
N ALA A 206 -1.20 -13.00 36.85
CA ALA A 206 -1.36 -14.44 37.00
C ALA A 206 -1.16 -14.92 38.44
N LEU A 207 -0.13 -14.40 39.14
CA LEU A 207 0.13 -14.71 40.55
C LEU A 207 -0.97 -14.19 41.48
N THR A 208 -1.50 -13.01 41.18
CA THR A 208 -2.60 -12.41 41.93
C THR A 208 -3.88 -13.25 41.78
N THR A 209 -4.23 -13.61 40.54
CA THR A 209 -5.41 -14.46 40.25
C THR A 209 -5.31 -15.82 40.94
N ALA A 210 -4.13 -16.44 40.96
CA ALA A 210 -3.93 -17.74 41.60
C ALA A 210 -4.18 -17.66 43.13
N ARG A 211 -3.73 -16.60 43.79
CA ARG A 211 -3.92 -16.42 45.25
C ARG A 211 -5.40 -16.27 45.65
N PHE A 212 -6.23 -15.69 44.78
CA PHE A 212 -7.67 -15.55 45.03
C PHE A 212 -8.49 -16.81 44.74
N ARG A 213 -7.93 -17.82 44.05
CA ARG A 213 -8.63 -19.09 43.75
C ARG A 213 -8.43 -20.17 44.82
N THR A 214 -7.43 -20.00 45.69
CA THR A 214 -7.07 -20.94 46.75
C THR A 214 -7.56 -20.53 48.14
N ALA A 215 -8.30 -19.41 48.22
CA ALA A 215 -8.98 -18.91 49.41
C ALA A 215 -10.50 -19.11 49.26
#